data_AF-C0R9F5-F1
#
_entry.id   AF-C0R9F5-F1
#
_cell.length_a   1.000
_cell.length_b   1.000
_cell.length_c   1.000
_cell.angle_alpha   90.00
_cell.angle_beta   90.00
_cell.angle_gamma   90.00
#
_symmetry.space_group_name_H-M   'P 1'
#
loop_
_entity.id
_entity.type
_entity.pdbx_description
1 polymer ?
#
loop_
_entity_poly.entity_id
_entity_poly.type
_entity_poly.pdbx_seq_one_letter_code
_entity_poly.pdbx_strand_id
1 'polypeptide(L)'
;MSNLAHNAVKIKNIRLEFLNKGFSEEAIDFVFLHNDNYNFEYLKEKLIDVEKTLRKDISNLDTKIDNEVKNLRKDLNMGNRLIHFMILVAAIFGPILNALFMKYLQYIK
;
A
#
# COMPACT_ATOMS: atom_id res chain seq x y z
N MET A 1 -25.32 -17.01 -9.81
CA MET A 1 -25.11 -17.72 -11.09
C MET A 1 -26.31 -17.45 -11.98
N SER A 2 -26.17 -16.62 -13.02
CA SER A 2 -27.25 -16.47 -14.02
C SER A 2 -27.35 -17.77 -14.82
N ASN A 3 -28.53 -18.39 -14.82
CA ASN A 3 -28.79 -19.61 -15.59
C ASN A 3 -28.57 -19.31 -17.09
N LEU A 4 -27.69 -20.05 -17.75
CA LEU A 4 -27.40 -19.92 -19.19
C LEU A 4 -28.69 -19.92 -20.02
N ALA A 5 -29.68 -20.73 -19.61
CA ALA A 5 -30.98 -20.81 -20.26
C ALA A 5 -31.78 -19.49 -20.14
N HIS A 6 -31.70 -18.80 -18.99
CA HIS A 6 -32.37 -17.52 -18.79
C HIS A 6 -31.78 -16.43 -19.70
N ASN A 7 -30.45 -16.40 -19.83
CA ASN A 7 -29.77 -15.45 -20.72
C ASN A 7 -30.07 -15.74 -22.19
N ALA A 8 -30.10 -17.02 -22.60
CA ALA A 8 -30.45 -17.42 -23.96
C ALA A 8 -31.89 -17.05 -24.35
N VAL A 9 -32.84 -17.19 -23.42
CA VAL A 9 -34.23 -16.76 -23.61
C VAL A 9 -34.32 -15.24 -23.73
N LYS A 10 -33.60 -14.49 -22.90
CA LYS A 10 -33.58 -13.02 -22.95
C LYS A 10 -33.03 -12.50 -24.28
N ILE A 11 -31.94 -13.08 -24.80
CA ILE A 11 -31.35 -12.70 -26.08
C ILE A 11 -32.32 -12.98 -27.24
N LYS A 12 -32.99 -14.14 -27.23
CA LYS A 12 -34.00 -14.47 -28.25
C LYS A 12 -35.18 -13.49 -28.23
N ASN A 13 -35.67 -13.13 -27.04
CA ASN A 13 -36.76 -12.15 -26.90
C ASN A 13 -36.35 -10.77 -27.44
N ILE A 14 -35.15 -10.30 -27.10
CA ILE A 14 -34.63 -9.03 -27.61
C ILE A 14 -34.49 -9.07 -29.14
N ARG A 15 -33.94 -10.15 -29.71
CA ARG A 15 -33.84 -10.32 -31.17
C ARG A 15 -35.21 -10.18 -31.84
N LEU A 16 -36.23 -10.84 -31.27
CA LEU A 16 -37.61 -10.78 -31.77
C LEU A 16 -38.21 -9.36 -31.68
N GLU A 17 -37.93 -8.61 -30.61
CA GLU A 17 -38.36 -7.21 -30.49
C GLU A 17 -37.78 -6.32 -31.59
N PHE A 18 -36.51 -6.50 -31.97
CA PHE A 18 -35.89 -5.75 -33.06
C PHE A 18 -36.49 -6.13 -34.42
N LEU A 19 -36.72 -7.42 -34.67
CA LEU A 19 -37.40 -7.87 -35.89
C LEU A 19 -38.80 -7.26 -36.01
N ASN A 20 -39.57 -7.27 -34.92
CA ASN A 20 -40.92 -6.69 -34.88
C ASN A 20 -40.92 -5.17 -35.09
N LYS A 21 -39.80 -4.49 -34.84
CA LYS A 21 -39.61 -3.05 -35.12
C LYS A 21 -39.14 -2.78 -36.56
N GLY A 22 -38.97 -3.81 -37.39
CA GLY A 22 -38.60 -3.69 -38.80
C GLY A 22 -37.09 -3.63 -39.07
N PHE A 23 -36.25 -3.95 -38.09
CA PHE A 23 -34.81 -4.08 -38.33
C PHE A 23 -34.51 -5.35 -39.12
N SER A 24 -33.53 -5.28 -40.02
CA SER A 24 -33.07 -6.45 -40.76
C SER A 24 -32.22 -7.35 -39.85
N GLU A 25 -32.17 -8.66 -40.16
CA GLU A 25 -31.36 -9.63 -39.42
C GLU A 25 -29.89 -9.21 -39.41
N GLU A 26 -29.38 -8.64 -40.50
CA GLU A 26 -27.99 -8.16 -40.62
C GLU A 26 -27.71 -6.97 -39.70
N ALA A 27 -28.67 -6.04 -39.55
CA ALA A 27 -28.54 -4.91 -38.63
C ALA A 27 -28.57 -5.37 -37.17
N ILE A 28 -29.39 -6.38 -36.87
CA ILE A 28 -29.46 -7.00 -35.54
C ILE A 28 -28.17 -7.75 -35.24
N ASP A 29 -27.70 -8.58 -36.16
CA ASP A 29 -26.43 -9.30 -36.03
C ASP A 29 -25.26 -8.34 -35.90
N PHE A 30 -25.25 -7.22 -36.63
CA PHE A 30 -24.25 -6.17 -36.47
C PHE A 30 -24.27 -5.59 -35.05
N VAL A 31 -25.45 -5.26 -34.50
CA VAL A 31 -25.59 -4.74 -33.14
C VAL A 31 -25.15 -5.78 -32.11
N PHE A 32 -25.53 -7.05 -32.25
CA PHE A 32 -25.13 -8.09 -31.30
C PHE A 32 -23.65 -8.43 -31.39
N LEU A 33 -23.07 -8.47 -32.60
CA LEU A 33 -21.64 -8.71 -32.83
C LEU A 33 -20.76 -7.55 -32.34
N HIS A 34 -21.22 -6.30 -32.45
CA HIS A 34 -20.50 -5.14 -31.91
C HIS A 34 -20.84 -4.85 -30.44
N ASN A 35 -21.91 -5.47 -29.91
CA ASN A 35 -22.19 -5.51 -28.47
C ASN A 35 -21.34 -6.57 -27.75
N ASP A 36 -20.52 -7.35 -28.45
CA ASP A 36 -19.40 -8.06 -27.83
C ASP A 36 -18.37 -7.05 -27.31
N ASN A 37 -18.75 -6.39 -26.21
CA ASN A 37 -18.06 -5.99 -25.01
C ASN A 37 -16.56 -5.63 -25.09
N TYR A 38 -16.06 -5.23 -26.26
CA TYR A 38 -14.65 -4.93 -26.51
C TYR A 38 -14.16 -3.84 -25.57
N ASN A 39 -15.01 -2.83 -25.35
CA ASN A 39 -14.74 -1.77 -24.38
C ASN A 39 -14.65 -2.30 -22.94
N PHE A 40 -15.44 -3.30 -22.54
CA PHE A 40 -15.37 -3.88 -21.20
C PHE A 40 -14.14 -4.77 -21.02
N GLU A 41 -13.81 -5.64 -21.97
CA GLU A 41 -12.61 -6.47 -21.87
C GLU A 41 -11.35 -5.59 -21.90
N TYR A 42 -11.31 -4.56 -22.75
CA TYR A 42 -10.24 -3.56 -22.73
C TYR A 42 -10.16 -2.82 -21.39
N LEU A 43 -11.28 -2.34 -20.85
CA LEU A 43 -11.31 -1.66 -19.54
C LEU A 43 -10.90 -2.60 -18.40
N LYS A 44 -11.29 -3.87 -18.47
CA LYS A 44 -10.94 -4.91 -17.50
C LYS A 44 -9.44 -5.22 -17.52
N GLU A 45 -8.84 -5.36 -18.70
CA GLU A 45 -7.38 -5.50 -18.82
C GLU A 45 -6.65 -4.26 -18.26
N LYS A 46 -7.12 -3.05 -18.59
CA LYS A 46 -6.58 -1.82 -17.99
C LYS A 46 -6.70 -1.79 -16.48
N LEU A 47 -7.82 -2.25 -15.93
CA LEU A 47 -8.04 -2.32 -14.49
C LEU A 47 -7.08 -3.32 -13.82
N ILE A 48 -6.85 -4.47 -14.44
CA ILE A 48 -5.88 -5.49 -13.98
C ILE A 48 -4.46 -4.91 -13.98
N ASP A 49 -4.07 -4.17 -15.02
CA ASP A 49 -2.74 -3.54 -15.09
C ASP A 49 -2.55 -2.45 -14.03
N VAL A 50 -3.59 -1.64 -13.78
CA VAL A 50 -3.60 -0.65 -12.70
C VAL A 50 -3.49 -1.35 -11.34
N GLU A 51 -4.26 -2.42 -11.10
CA GLU A 51 -4.21 -3.21 -9.86
C GLU A 51 -2.81 -3.79 -9.63
N LYS A 52 -2.18 -4.37 -10.66
CA LYS A 52 -0.82 -4.92 -10.58
C LYS A 52 0.20 -3.84 -10.22
N THR A 53 0.12 -2.69 -10.86
CA THR A 53 1.01 -1.55 -10.59
C THR A 53 0.85 -1.07 -9.14
N LEU A 54 -0.38 -0.85 -8.70
CA LEU A 54 -0.68 -0.42 -7.33
C LEU A 54 -0.20 -1.43 -6.28
N ARG A 55 -0.40 -2.74 -6.51
CA ARG A 55 0.12 -3.79 -5.62
C ARG A 55 1.64 -3.74 -5.49
N LYS A 56 2.34 -3.56 -6.61
CA LYS A 56 3.81 -3.45 -6.63
C LYS A 56 4.28 -2.22 -5.85
N ASP A 57 3.63 -1.07 -6.08
CA ASP A 57 3.99 0.18 -5.40
C ASP A 57 3.75 0.11 -3.90
N ILE A 58 2.62 -0.48 -3.47
CA ILE A 58 2.33 -0.73 -2.06
C ILE A 58 3.39 -1.64 -1.43
N SER A 59 3.75 -2.75 -2.08
CA SER A 59 4.79 -3.66 -1.57
C SER A 59 6.17 -3.00 -1.46
N ASN A 60 6.51 -2.13 -2.42
CA ASN A 60 7.74 -1.33 -2.36
C ASN A 60 7.71 -0.33 -1.20
N LEU A 61 6.57 0.33 -0.96
CA LEU A 61 6.40 1.25 0.16
C LEU A 61 6.51 0.52 1.51
N ASP A 62 5.87 -0.65 1.63
CA ASP A 62 5.92 -1.50 2.83
C ASP A 62 7.36 -1.85 3.21
N THR A 63 8.15 -2.29 2.23
CA THR A 63 9.58 -2.59 2.41
C THR A 63 10.39 -1.36 2.83
N LYS A 64 10.10 -0.17 2.27
CA LYS A 64 10.78 1.07 2.65
C LYS A 64 10.44 1.49 4.07
N ILE A 65 9.17 1.39 4.45
CA ILE A 65 8.69 1.71 5.80
C ILE A 65 9.35 0.79 6.82
N ASP A 66 9.37 -0.52 6.56
CA ASP A 66 10.01 -1.50 7.44
C ASP A 66 11.50 -1.21 7.68
N ASN A 67 12.23 -0.87 6.61
CA ASN A 67 13.63 -0.49 6.71
C ASN A 67 13.83 0.77 7.55
N GLU A 68 13.00 1.80 7.35
CA GLU A 68 13.08 3.05 8.11
C GLU A 68 12.76 2.83 9.60
N VAL A 69 11.71 2.07 9.90
CA VAL A 69 11.34 1.69 11.28
C VAL A 69 12.47 0.93 11.96
N LYS A 70 13.13 0.01 11.25
CA LYS A 70 14.27 -0.75 11.78
C LYS A 70 15.47 0.15 12.08
N ASN A 71 15.76 1.12 11.21
CA ASN A 71 16.83 2.09 11.40
C ASN A 71 16.56 2.99 12.62
N LEU A 72 15.36 3.58 12.69
CA LEU A 72 14.95 4.40 13.84
C LEU A 72 15.02 3.63 15.16
N ARG A 73 14.58 2.37 15.17
CA ARG A 73 14.68 1.51 16.36
C ARG A 73 16.13 1.26 16.77
N LYS A 74 17.04 1.07 15.81
CA LYS A 74 18.47 0.91 16.07
C LYS A 74 19.07 2.18 16.69
N ASP A 75 18.74 3.33 16.14
CA ASP A 75 19.24 4.62 16.61
C ASP A 75 18.73 4.93 18.03
N LEU A 76 17.44 4.69 18.28
CA LEU A 76 16.85 4.83 19.61
C LEU A 76 17.52 3.91 20.64
N ASN A 77 17.77 2.64 20.27
CA ASN A 77 18.46 1.70 21.15
C ASN A 77 19.90 2.14 21.45
N MET A 78 20.60 2.70 20.47
CA MET A 78 21.95 3.24 20.67
C MET A 78 21.92 4.47 21.59
N GLY A 79 21.00 5.40 21.37
CA GLY A 79 20.78 6.56 22.23
C GLY A 79 20.48 6.15 23.69
N ASN A 80 19.59 5.20 23.90
CA ASN A 80 19.26 4.69 25.24
C ASN A 80 20.50 4.11 25.94
N ARG A 81 21.31 3.30 25.23
CA ARG A 81 22.55 2.74 25.80
C ARG A 81 23.55 3.82 26.19
N LEU A 82 23.68 4.88 25.38
CA LEU A 82 24.55 6.01 25.67
C LEU A 82 24.08 6.77 26.92
N ILE A 83 22.79 7.05 27.04
CA ILE A 83 22.22 7.71 28.23
C ILE A 83 22.47 6.87 29.48
N HIS A 84 22.20 5.56 29.43
CA HIS A 84 22.49 4.67 30.57
C HIS A 84 23.97 4.68 30.96
N PHE A 85 24.88 4.67 29.99
CA PHE A 85 26.31 4.78 30.24
C PHE A 85 26.69 6.12 30.88
N MET A 86 26.16 7.23 30.36
CA MET A 86 26.40 8.57 30.92
C MET A 86 25.93 8.68 32.37
N ILE A 87 24.75 8.15 32.69
CA ILE A 87 24.23 8.09 34.06
C ILE A 87 25.19 7.31 34.97
N LEU A 88 25.66 6.14 34.51
CA LEU A 88 26.60 5.32 35.28
C LEU A 88 27.93 6.06 35.54
N VAL A 89 28.50 6.69 34.51
CA VAL A 89 29.73 7.48 34.63
C VAL A 89 29.52 8.65 35.60
N ALA A 90 28.43 9.39 35.48
CA ALA A 90 28.11 10.50 36.36
C ALA A 90 27.94 10.04 37.83
N ALA A 91 27.29 8.90 38.05
CA ALA A 91 27.11 8.35 39.40
C ALA A 91 28.43 7.93 40.06
N ILE A 92 29.39 7.38 39.28
CA ILE A 92 30.68 6.92 39.79
C ILE A 92 31.66 8.10 39.95
N PHE A 93 31.82 8.93 38.92
CA PHE A 93 32.84 9.97 38.88
C PHE A 93 32.38 11.31 39.45
N GLY A 94 31.07 11.58 39.49
CA GLY A 94 30.52 12.82 40.03
C GLY A 94 31.01 13.13 41.44
N PRO A 95 30.89 12.21 42.41
CA PRO A 95 31.40 12.42 43.76
C PRO A 95 32.91 12.65 43.82
N ILE A 96 33.68 11.93 43.00
CA ILE A 96 35.15 12.04 42.94
C ILE A 96 35.57 13.40 42.41
N LEU A 97 34.98 13.83 41.28
CA LEU A 97 35.25 15.14 40.67
C LEU A 97 34.86 16.27 41.63
N ASN A 98 33.70 16.17 42.29
CA ASN A 98 33.27 17.13 43.29
C ASN A 98 34.27 17.22 44.47
N ALA A 99 34.75 16.09 44.99
CA ALA A 99 35.74 16.07 46.06
C ALA A 99 37.08 16.72 45.65
N LEU A 100 37.57 16.44 44.44
CA LEU A 100 38.78 17.06 43.91
C LEU A 100 38.62 18.57 43.74
N PHE A 101 37.48 19.01 43.21
CA PHE A 101 37.18 20.43 43.04
C PHE A 101 37.14 21.18 44.37
N MET A 102 36.46 20.61 45.37
CA MET A 102 36.42 21.20 46.72
C MET A 102 37.80 21.31 47.35
N LYS A 103 38.64 20.27 47.20
CA LYS A 103 40.04 20.29 47.68
C LYS A 103 40.87 21.38 46.99
N TYR A 104 40.71 21.53 45.68
CA TYR A 104 41.39 22.58 44.91
C TYR A 104 40.98 23.99 45.36
N LEU A 105 39.67 24.23 45.56
CA LEU A 105 39.17 25.51 46.06
C LEU A 105 39.71 25.88 47.44
N GLN A 106 39.88 24.88 48.32
CA GLN A 106 40.48 25.08 49.64
C GLN A 106 41.97 25.45 49.57
N TYR A 107 42.69 25.03 48.53
CA TYR A 107 44.13 25.30 48.38
C TYR A 107 44.42 26.73 47.88
N ILE A 108 43.47 27.35 47.18
CA ILE A 108 43.64 28.68 46.56
C ILE A 108 43.05 29.79 47.41
N LYS A 109 42.21 29.45 48.40
CA LYS A 109 41.80 30.35 49.47
C LYS A 109 42.88 30.44 50.54
#